data_AF-A0A4Y6PTY3-F1
#
_entry.id   AF-A0A4Y6PTY3-F1
#
_cell.length_a   1.000
_cell.length_b   1.000
_cell.length_c   1.000
_cell.angle_alpha   90.00
_cell.angle_beta   90.00
_cell.angle_gamma   90.00
#
_symmetry.space_group_name_H-M   'P 1'
#
loop_
_entity.id
_entity.type
_entity.pdbx_description
1 polymer ?
#
loop_
_entity_poly.entity_id
_entity_poly.type
_entity_poly.pdbx_seq_one_letter_code
_entity_poly.pdbx_strand_id
1 'polypeptide(L)'
;MVDNPMKRMRRACVLVVLAVGLLGSTGCGGEGQTCSSDADCAQGYSCVSSGGVFFGDSVCVVTDEAALTDAGSGGDTSSADVGGDTAAVDSDDDGVGDAQDNCPQVANTDQADLDSDGVGDACDDDRDGDTIPDSSDNCAEAANADQADTNGDGIGDACDPDIDGDGVANGSDNCETVENIDQRDVDRDGIGDACDDNSDGDNHPDATDNCPYDFNQPQKDFDGDGVGDVCDNCPATANADQADADGDGVGDVCE
;
A
#
# COMPACT_ATOMS: atom_id res chain seq x y z
N MET A 1 -4.30 -43.13 -27.92
CA MET A 1 -4.21 -43.62 -26.53
C MET A 1 -3.56 -44.98 -26.55
N VAL A 2 -2.28 -45.07 -26.18
CA VAL A 2 -1.59 -46.34 -25.95
C VAL A 2 -1.30 -46.40 -24.46
N ASP A 3 -2.09 -47.19 -23.75
CA ASP A 3 -1.92 -47.49 -22.34
C ASP A 3 -0.62 -48.26 -22.10
N ASN A 4 0.22 -47.75 -21.20
CA ASN A 4 1.41 -48.43 -20.71
C ASN A 4 1.18 -48.85 -19.24
N PRO A 5 1.26 -50.14 -18.88
CA PRO A 5 1.08 -50.59 -17.50
C PRO A 5 2.40 -50.58 -16.70
N MET A 6 2.25 -50.49 -15.38
CA MET A 6 3.24 -50.76 -14.31
C MET A 6 4.05 -49.55 -13.77
N LYS A 7 3.36 -48.69 -13.01
CA LYS A 7 3.99 -47.90 -11.93
C LYS A 7 4.14 -48.82 -10.71
N ARG A 8 5.33 -49.42 -10.52
CA ARG A 8 5.68 -50.13 -9.27
C ARG A 8 5.81 -49.11 -8.14
N MET A 9 4.87 -49.14 -7.20
CA MET A 9 4.95 -48.44 -5.92
C MET A 9 6.23 -48.87 -5.18
N ARG A 10 7.15 -47.93 -4.93
CA ARG A 10 8.20 -48.12 -3.93
C ARG A 10 7.61 -47.78 -2.55
N ARG A 11 7.79 -48.72 -1.63
CA ARG A 11 7.13 -48.82 -0.32
C ARG A 11 7.57 -47.69 0.61
N ALA A 12 6.61 -47.04 1.25
CA ALA A 12 6.80 -46.18 2.41
C ALA A 12 7.30 -47.01 3.60
N CYS A 13 8.33 -46.53 4.30
CA CYS A 13 8.85 -47.16 5.51
C CYS A 13 8.13 -46.56 6.73
N VAL A 14 7.47 -47.42 7.50
CA VAL A 14 6.71 -47.05 8.70
C VAL A 14 7.65 -47.06 9.90
N LEU A 15 7.72 -45.92 10.59
CA LEU A 15 8.41 -45.75 11.86
C LEU A 15 7.63 -46.52 12.96
N VAL A 16 8.22 -47.58 13.51
CA VAL A 16 7.69 -48.24 14.72
C VAL A 16 8.68 -48.01 15.85
N VAL A 17 8.31 -47.11 16.77
CA VAL A 17 8.98 -46.90 18.04
C VAL A 17 8.39 -47.88 19.06
N LEU A 18 9.18 -48.83 19.55
CA LEU A 18 8.98 -49.46 20.86
C LEU A 18 10.27 -50.16 21.33
N ALA A 19 10.52 -50.04 22.63
CA ALA A 19 11.80 -50.19 23.29
C ALA A 19 12.29 -51.64 23.54
N VAL A 20 13.61 -51.71 23.76
CA VAL A 20 14.42 -52.76 24.42
C VAL A 20 14.79 -54.01 23.58
N GLY A 21 16.06 -54.05 23.18
CA GLY A 21 16.87 -55.28 23.13
C GLY A 21 17.13 -55.88 21.75
N LEU A 22 18.35 -55.65 21.24
CA LEU A 22 19.09 -56.42 20.23
C LEU A 22 18.28 -57.08 19.11
N LEU A 23 18.30 -56.47 17.93
CA LEU A 23 18.49 -57.11 16.62
C LEU A 23 18.77 -56.00 15.59
N GLY A 24 19.90 -56.12 14.89
CA GLY A 24 20.39 -55.13 13.94
C GLY A 24 19.35 -54.80 12.86
N SER A 25 19.06 -53.50 12.73
CA SER A 25 18.28 -52.93 11.64
C SER A 25 19.07 -53.04 10.34
N THR A 26 18.78 -54.06 9.53
CA THR A 26 19.19 -54.11 8.12
C THR A 26 18.32 -53.15 7.31
N GLY A 27 18.58 -51.84 7.46
CA GLY A 27 18.02 -50.76 6.65
C GLY A 27 19.13 -50.09 5.84
N CYS A 28 18.88 -49.82 4.55
CA CYS A 28 19.79 -49.06 3.70
C CYS A 28 19.91 -47.63 4.23
N GLY A 29 21.09 -47.25 4.73
CA GLY A 29 21.33 -45.94 5.34
C GLY A 29 21.97 -44.93 4.40
N GLY A 30 21.30 -43.80 4.19
CA GLY A 30 21.79 -42.67 3.39
C GLY A 30 22.28 -41.50 4.26
N GLU A 31 22.51 -40.35 3.60
CA GLU A 31 22.93 -39.09 4.22
C GLU A 31 22.03 -38.68 5.40
N GLY A 32 22.63 -38.23 6.51
CA GLY A 32 21.88 -37.78 7.68
C GLY A 32 21.46 -38.89 8.65
N GLN A 33 21.81 -40.16 8.39
CA GLN A 33 21.57 -41.27 9.32
C GLN A 33 22.57 -41.27 10.49
N THR A 34 22.09 -41.48 11.72
CA THR A 34 22.96 -41.69 12.89
C THR A 34 23.75 -42.98 12.78
N CYS A 35 25.04 -42.95 13.11
CA CYS A 35 25.98 -44.06 13.00
C CYS A 35 26.85 -44.18 14.27
N SER A 36 27.40 -45.37 14.51
CA SER A 36 28.42 -45.61 15.52
C SER A 36 29.79 -45.93 14.90
N SER A 37 29.80 -46.35 13.64
CA SER A 37 31.01 -46.58 12.83
C SER A 37 30.69 -46.51 11.33
N ASP A 38 31.71 -46.44 10.47
CA ASP A 38 31.54 -46.43 9.01
C ASP A 38 30.79 -47.66 8.46
N ALA A 39 30.78 -48.78 9.21
CA ALA A 39 30.03 -49.98 8.83
C ALA A 39 28.50 -49.79 8.88
N ASP A 40 28.02 -48.74 9.56
CA ASP A 40 26.61 -48.37 9.64
C ASP A 40 26.17 -47.48 8.46
N CYS A 41 27.13 -46.99 7.66
CA CYS A 41 26.91 -46.10 6.53
C CYS A 41 26.90 -46.86 5.21
N ALA A 42 26.10 -46.40 4.23
CA ALA A 42 26.17 -46.95 2.88
C ALA A 42 27.51 -46.65 2.21
N GLN A 43 27.84 -47.45 1.20
CA GLN A 43 29.05 -47.27 0.41
C GLN A 43 29.10 -45.85 -0.20
N GLY A 44 30.17 -45.10 0.09
CA GLY A 44 30.33 -43.69 -0.28
C GLY A 44 30.10 -42.68 0.86
N TYR A 45 29.75 -43.15 2.06
CA TYR A 45 29.54 -42.32 3.24
C TYR A 45 30.44 -42.79 4.40
N SER A 46 30.94 -41.85 5.20
CA SER A 46 31.63 -42.15 6.47
C SER A 46 30.94 -41.52 7.66
N CYS A 47 31.13 -42.14 8.81
CA CYS A 47 30.55 -41.72 10.07
C CYS A 47 31.40 -40.62 10.71
N VAL A 48 30.84 -39.42 10.83
CA VAL A 48 31.52 -38.28 11.47
C VAL A 48 30.74 -37.76 12.66
N SER A 49 31.48 -37.35 13.69
CA SER A 49 30.90 -36.72 14.87
C SER A 49 30.48 -35.29 14.50
N SER A 50 29.17 -35.03 14.55
CA SER A 50 28.59 -33.73 14.17
C SER A 50 28.92 -32.60 15.15
N GLY A 51 29.54 -32.90 16.31
CA GLY A 51 30.13 -31.91 17.22
C GLY A 51 29.16 -30.85 17.79
N GLY A 52 27.84 -30.98 17.61
CA GLY A 52 26.88 -29.89 17.83
C GLY A 52 25.60 -30.23 18.61
N VAL A 53 25.46 -29.56 19.76
CA VAL A 53 24.28 -29.16 20.59
C VAL A 53 23.26 -30.17 21.13
N PHE A 54 23.16 -31.40 20.65
CA PHE A 54 22.40 -32.46 21.36
C PHE A 54 23.22 -33.76 21.37
N PHE A 55 23.94 -33.96 22.47
CA PHE A 55 24.60 -35.20 22.93
C PHE A 55 24.99 -36.26 21.88
N GLY A 56 26.21 -36.18 21.35
CA GLY A 56 27.01 -37.38 21.04
C GLY A 56 26.65 -38.20 19.79
N ASP A 57 25.70 -37.76 18.97
CA ASP A 57 25.29 -38.52 17.79
C ASP A 57 26.25 -38.26 16.60
N SER A 58 26.85 -39.34 16.10
CA SER A 58 27.63 -39.34 14.85
C SER A 58 26.70 -39.60 13.68
N VAL A 59 26.95 -38.99 12.52
CA VAL A 59 26.07 -39.06 11.35
C VAL A 59 26.86 -39.44 10.10
N CYS A 60 26.25 -40.22 9.20
CA CYS A 60 26.82 -40.56 7.91
C CYS A 60 26.79 -39.35 6.98
N VAL A 61 27.96 -38.91 6.53
CA VAL A 61 28.11 -37.86 5.49
C VAL A 61 28.91 -38.42 4.32
N VAL A 62 28.74 -37.82 3.14
CA VAL A 62 29.47 -38.23 1.94
C VAL A 62 30.97 -38.04 2.17
N THR A 63 31.74 -39.10 1.99
CA THR A 63 33.21 -39.01 1.97
C THR A 63 33.68 -39.39 0.59
N ASP A 64 34.23 -38.38 -0.07
CA ASP A 64 34.79 -38.34 -1.40
C ASP A 64 33.82 -37.90 -2.50
N GLU A 65 34.08 -36.69 -2.99
CA GLU A 65 33.72 -36.10 -4.30
C GLU A 65 34.21 -36.96 -5.50
N ALA A 66 34.51 -38.24 -5.29
CA ALA A 66 35.13 -39.15 -6.27
C ALA A 66 34.24 -40.35 -6.65
N ALA A 67 32.99 -40.40 -6.18
CA ALA A 67 32.03 -41.45 -6.58
C ALA A 67 30.98 -40.98 -7.61
N LEU A 68 31.21 -39.84 -8.27
CA LEU A 68 30.54 -39.43 -9.51
C LEU A 68 31.56 -39.36 -10.64
N THR A 69 32.25 -40.48 -10.92
CA THR A 69 32.95 -40.60 -12.20
C THR A 69 31.92 -40.84 -13.30
N ASP A 70 31.41 -39.74 -13.87
CA ASP A 70 30.92 -39.74 -15.23
C ASP A 70 32.09 -40.13 -16.15
N ALA A 71 31.84 -41.12 -16.99
CA ALA A 71 32.81 -41.64 -17.91
C ALA A 71 32.94 -40.66 -19.10
N GLY A 72 33.73 -39.61 -18.94
CA GLY A 72 34.20 -38.83 -20.08
C GLY A 72 34.69 -37.43 -19.76
N SER A 73 36.00 -37.29 -19.53
CA SER A 73 36.88 -36.53 -20.45
C SER A 73 38.24 -36.26 -19.81
N GLY A 74 39.26 -36.91 -20.37
CA GLY A 74 40.58 -36.29 -20.45
C GLY A 74 40.51 -35.12 -21.43
N GLY A 75 41.20 -34.03 -21.12
CA GLY A 75 41.13 -32.81 -21.90
C GLY A 75 41.62 -32.94 -23.33
N ASP A 76 41.09 -32.12 -24.22
CA ASP A 76 41.84 -31.17 -25.05
C ASP A 76 40.87 -30.25 -25.80
N THR A 77 41.32 -29.01 -26.02
CA THR A 77 40.90 -28.02 -27.03
C THR A 77 39.42 -27.69 -27.24
N SER A 78 39.11 -26.40 -27.04
CA SER A 78 38.08 -25.65 -27.78
C SER A 78 36.69 -26.28 -27.85
N SER A 79 35.87 -26.05 -26.82
CA SER A 79 34.41 -26.06 -26.93
C SER A 79 34.00 -24.62 -26.60
N ALA A 80 33.50 -23.79 -27.52
CA ALA A 80 32.16 -23.94 -28.08
C ALA A 80 31.24 -24.58 -27.04
N ASP A 81 31.09 -23.90 -25.90
CA ASP A 81 29.98 -24.18 -24.99
C ASP A 81 28.72 -23.59 -25.62
N VAL A 82 28.24 -24.29 -26.66
CA VAL A 82 26.89 -24.15 -27.19
C VAL A 82 26.11 -25.23 -26.46
N GLY A 83 25.69 -24.90 -25.23
CA GLY A 83 25.35 -25.92 -24.24
C GLY A 83 24.40 -25.54 -23.11
N GLY A 84 23.58 -24.48 -23.26
CA GLY A 84 22.21 -24.50 -22.73
C GLY A 84 22.00 -24.59 -21.21
N ASP A 85 22.81 -23.91 -20.41
CA ASP A 85 22.36 -23.41 -19.11
C ASP A 85 21.95 -21.94 -19.31
N THR A 86 20.74 -21.73 -19.82
CA THR A 86 20.15 -20.39 -19.83
C THR A 86 19.75 -20.07 -18.40
N ALA A 87 20.70 -19.70 -17.55
CA ALA A 87 20.39 -18.72 -16.53
C ALA A 87 19.66 -17.59 -17.27
N ALA A 88 18.42 -17.31 -16.87
CA ALA A 88 17.68 -16.19 -17.44
C ALA A 88 18.63 -14.99 -17.42
N VAL A 89 18.81 -14.34 -18.56
CA VAL A 89 19.61 -13.10 -18.58
C VAL A 89 18.89 -12.14 -17.65
N ASP A 90 19.65 -11.57 -16.74
CA ASP A 90 19.24 -10.61 -15.72
C ASP A 90 20.29 -9.51 -15.82
N SER A 91 19.92 -8.42 -16.47
CA SER A 91 20.85 -7.40 -16.94
C SER A 91 21.22 -6.39 -15.86
N ASP A 92 20.40 -6.21 -14.83
CA ASP A 92 20.62 -5.30 -13.71
C ASP A 92 20.77 -6.01 -12.35
N ASP A 93 20.76 -7.35 -12.36
CA ASP A 93 20.99 -8.25 -11.23
C ASP A 93 19.96 -8.04 -10.09
N ASP A 94 18.71 -7.72 -10.41
CA ASP A 94 17.65 -7.44 -9.45
C ASP A 94 16.88 -8.68 -8.97
N GLY A 95 17.13 -9.83 -9.61
CA GLY A 95 16.50 -11.12 -9.32
C GLY A 95 15.30 -11.46 -10.20
N VAL A 96 14.90 -10.58 -11.13
CA VAL A 96 13.90 -10.79 -12.17
C VAL A 96 14.62 -10.88 -13.51
N GLY A 97 14.40 -11.96 -14.27
CA GLY A 97 15.05 -12.09 -15.57
C GLY A 97 14.47 -11.14 -16.62
N ASP A 98 15.28 -10.62 -17.54
CA ASP A 98 14.97 -9.62 -18.59
C ASP A 98 13.64 -9.87 -19.35
N ALA A 99 13.20 -11.13 -19.47
CA ALA A 99 11.98 -11.49 -20.19
C ALA A 99 10.70 -11.37 -19.35
N GLN A 100 10.83 -11.17 -18.04
CA GLN A 100 9.76 -10.94 -17.08
C GLN A 100 9.89 -9.57 -16.41
N ASP A 101 11.04 -8.91 -16.59
CA ASP A 101 11.38 -7.63 -16.01
C ASP A 101 10.72 -6.47 -16.78
N ASN A 102 9.89 -5.68 -16.10
CA ASN A 102 9.27 -4.47 -16.66
C ASN A 102 10.23 -3.27 -16.69
N CYS A 103 11.43 -3.39 -16.10
CA CYS A 103 12.54 -2.45 -16.20
C CYS A 103 13.89 -3.16 -16.41
N PRO A 104 14.14 -3.80 -17.58
CA PRO A 104 15.32 -4.67 -17.82
C PRO A 104 16.71 -4.11 -17.56
N GLN A 105 16.87 -2.83 -17.24
CA GLN A 105 18.16 -2.17 -17.01
C GLN A 105 18.17 -1.35 -15.71
N VAL A 106 17.08 -1.38 -14.94
CA VAL A 106 16.89 -0.61 -13.71
C VAL A 106 16.25 -1.52 -12.66
N ALA A 107 17.09 -1.97 -11.73
CA ALA A 107 16.69 -2.93 -10.71
C ALA A 107 15.44 -2.50 -9.92
N ASN A 108 14.39 -3.32 -9.96
CA ASN A 108 13.11 -3.14 -9.28
C ASN A 108 12.47 -4.51 -8.96
N THR A 109 13.01 -5.19 -7.95
CA THR A 109 12.60 -6.56 -7.58
C THR A 109 11.10 -6.72 -7.24
N ASP A 110 10.40 -5.64 -6.91
CA ASP A 110 8.96 -5.63 -6.65
C ASP A 110 8.09 -5.54 -7.92
N GLN A 111 8.68 -5.14 -9.05
CA GLN A 111 8.06 -5.04 -10.37
C GLN A 111 6.77 -4.21 -10.32
N ALA A 112 6.80 -3.11 -9.55
CA ALA A 112 5.71 -2.16 -9.50
C ALA A 112 5.48 -1.54 -10.90
N ASP A 113 4.20 -1.32 -11.22
CA ASP A 113 3.68 -0.88 -12.51
C ASP A 113 2.29 -0.29 -12.23
N LEU A 114 2.28 0.98 -11.83
CA LEU A 114 1.13 1.66 -11.25
C LEU A 114 -0.01 1.83 -12.26
N ASP A 115 0.30 2.18 -13.51
CA ASP A 115 -0.69 2.38 -14.58
C ASP A 115 -0.96 1.11 -15.41
N SER A 116 -0.16 0.06 -15.22
CA SER A 116 -0.26 -1.22 -15.92
C SER A 116 -0.04 -1.15 -17.43
N ASP A 117 0.80 -0.23 -17.91
CA ASP A 117 1.18 -0.13 -19.33
C ASP A 117 2.28 -1.14 -19.74
N GLY A 118 2.95 -1.74 -18.76
CA GLY A 118 4.01 -2.73 -18.91
C GLY A 118 5.43 -2.17 -18.84
N VAL A 119 5.60 -0.88 -18.59
CA VAL A 119 6.83 -0.23 -18.13
C VAL A 119 6.76 -0.17 -16.60
N GLY A 120 7.84 -0.53 -15.90
CA GLY A 120 7.82 -0.49 -14.44
C GLY A 120 8.04 0.91 -13.87
N ASP A 121 7.51 1.15 -12.67
CA ASP A 121 7.62 2.45 -11.98
C ASP A 121 9.07 2.96 -11.88
N ALA A 122 10.04 2.05 -11.79
CA ALA A 122 11.46 2.40 -11.66
C ALA A 122 12.07 3.01 -12.94
N CYS A 123 11.45 2.78 -14.09
CA CYS A 123 11.92 3.20 -15.41
C CYS A 123 10.83 3.89 -16.26
N ASP A 124 9.69 4.21 -15.66
CA ASP A 124 8.64 5.02 -16.26
C ASP A 124 8.87 6.51 -15.97
N ASP A 125 8.58 7.37 -16.96
CA ASP A 125 8.63 8.82 -16.84
C ASP A 125 7.24 9.43 -16.54
N ASP A 126 6.17 8.62 -16.56
CA ASP A 126 4.75 8.98 -16.34
C ASP A 126 4.07 7.81 -15.59
N ARG A 127 4.43 7.62 -14.31
CA ARG A 127 4.13 6.39 -13.56
C ARG A 127 2.64 6.08 -13.41
N ASP A 128 1.78 7.09 -13.39
CA ASP A 128 0.33 6.91 -13.22
C ASP A 128 -0.46 7.02 -14.53
N GLY A 129 0.23 7.26 -15.65
CA GLY A 129 -0.33 7.25 -17.00
C GLY A 129 -1.33 8.37 -17.27
N ASP A 130 -1.23 9.50 -16.57
CA ASP A 130 -2.16 10.62 -16.69
C ASP A 130 -1.81 11.61 -17.80
N THR A 131 -0.70 11.37 -18.50
CA THR A 131 -0.10 12.15 -19.59
C THR A 131 0.76 13.34 -19.17
N ILE A 132 0.95 13.56 -17.87
CA ILE A 132 1.84 14.56 -17.29
C ILE A 132 3.09 13.83 -16.77
N PRO A 133 4.29 14.12 -17.31
CA PRO A 133 5.50 13.45 -16.83
C PRO A 133 5.75 13.72 -15.34
N ASP A 134 6.20 12.71 -14.59
CA ASP A 134 6.50 12.74 -13.15
C ASP A 134 7.24 14.00 -12.69
N SER A 135 8.18 14.48 -13.50
CA SER A 135 8.99 15.66 -13.18
C SER A 135 8.23 17.00 -13.15
N SER A 136 7.02 17.00 -13.68
CA SER A 136 6.11 18.15 -13.80
C SER A 136 4.74 17.88 -13.20
N ASP A 137 4.49 16.67 -12.72
CA ASP A 137 3.24 16.23 -12.14
C ASP A 137 3.20 16.57 -10.65
N ASN A 138 2.17 17.31 -10.23
CA ASN A 138 1.92 17.61 -8.82
C ASN A 138 1.33 16.42 -8.03
N CYS A 139 1.03 15.30 -8.69
CA CYS A 139 0.63 14.02 -8.12
C CYS A 139 1.17 12.80 -8.89
N ALA A 140 2.50 12.65 -9.00
CA ALA A 140 3.19 11.58 -9.73
C ALA A 140 2.88 10.10 -9.37
N GLU A 141 1.90 9.82 -8.52
CA GLU A 141 1.40 8.48 -8.19
C GLU A 141 -0.14 8.40 -8.23
N ALA A 142 -0.83 9.45 -8.69
CA ALA A 142 -2.28 9.56 -8.66
C ALA A 142 -2.81 10.42 -9.82
N ALA A 143 -3.24 9.75 -10.87
CA ALA A 143 -3.59 10.39 -12.13
C ALA A 143 -4.55 11.58 -12.00
N ASN A 144 -4.09 12.76 -12.42
CA ASN A 144 -4.78 14.04 -12.32
C ASN A 144 -4.39 14.99 -13.46
N ALA A 145 -4.76 14.64 -14.68
CA ALA A 145 -4.40 15.39 -15.89
C ALA A 145 -4.84 16.88 -15.91
N ASP A 146 -5.72 17.31 -14.99
CA ASP A 146 -6.09 18.72 -14.80
C ASP A 146 -5.13 19.51 -13.91
N GLN A 147 -4.27 18.82 -13.16
CA GLN A 147 -3.24 19.35 -12.26
C GLN A 147 -3.84 20.37 -11.28
N ALA A 148 -5.06 20.12 -10.81
CA ALA A 148 -5.71 20.97 -9.81
C ALA A 148 -4.86 21.01 -8.54
N ASP A 149 -4.80 22.19 -7.91
CA ASP A 149 -3.99 22.53 -6.73
C ASP A 149 -4.67 23.75 -6.10
N THR A 150 -5.68 23.48 -5.28
CA THR A 150 -6.63 24.47 -4.76
C THR A 150 -5.94 25.48 -3.84
N ASN A 151 -5.06 25.01 -2.95
CA ASN A 151 -4.32 25.85 -1.99
C ASN A 151 -3.00 26.41 -2.55
N GLY A 152 -2.50 25.88 -3.67
CA GLY A 152 -1.28 26.35 -4.34
C GLY A 152 0.01 25.96 -3.64
N ASP A 153 0.02 24.89 -2.83
CA ASP A 153 1.19 24.43 -2.08
C ASP A 153 2.14 23.56 -2.93
N GLY A 154 1.68 23.15 -4.12
CA GLY A 154 2.42 22.35 -5.09
C GLY A 154 2.18 20.84 -4.99
N ILE A 155 1.29 20.39 -4.10
CA ILE A 155 0.71 19.04 -4.07
C ILE A 155 -0.66 19.14 -4.76
N GLY A 156 -0.94 18.26 -5.72
CA GLY A 156 -2.21 18.33 -6.44
C GLY A 156 -3.40 17.83 -5.62
N ASP A 157 -4.60 18.31 -5.92
CA ASP A 157 -5.84 17.95 -5.20
C ASP A 157 -6.09 16.43 -5.15
N ALA A 158 -5.60 15.67 -6.14
CA ALA A 158 -5.76 14.22 -6.21
C ALA A 158 -4.93 13.45 -5.16
N CYS A 159 -3.88 14.05 -4.63
CA CYS A 159 -2.94 13.45 -3.69
C CYS A 159 -2.67 14.31 -2.44
N ASP A 160 -3.31 15.48 -2.33
CA ASP A 160 -3.24 16.36 -1.17
C ASP A 160 -4.29 15.92 -0.11
N PRO A 161 -3.88 15.62 1.14
CA PRO A 161 -4.80 15.31 2.23
C PRO A 161 -5.63 16.50 2.76
N ASP A 162 -5.31 17.73 2.37
CA ASP A 162 -5.89 19.00 2.84
C ASP A 162 -5.89 20.03 1.70
N ILE A 163 -6.79 19.86 0.72
CA ILE A 163 -6.71 20.56 -0.57
C ILE A 163 -6.94 22.07 -0.47
N ASP A 164 -7.58 22.57 0.59
CA ASP A 164 -7.79 24.00 0.80
C ASP A 164 -6.79 24.62 1.78
N GLY A 165 -6.03 23.81 2.53
CA GLY A 165 -4.93 24.26 3.38
C GLY A 165 -5.37 24.93 4.68
N ASP A 166 -6.62 24.72 5.11
CA ASP A 166 -7.16 25.32 6.33
C ASP A 166 -6.71 24.59 7.62
N GLY A 167 -6.15 23.38 7.46
CA GLY A 167 -5.66 22.53 8.54
C GLY A 167 -6.64 21.44 8.98
N VAL A 168 -7.78 21.29 8.29
CA VAL A 168 -8.76 20.21 8.45
C VAL A 168 -8.67 19.31 7.22
N ALA A 169 -8.24 18.06 7.44
CA ALA A 169 -8.10 17.11 6.32
C ALA A 169 -9.43 16.86 5.59
N ASN A 170 -9.40 16.74 4.26
CA ASN A 170 -10.55 16.62 3.35
C ASN A 170 -11.71 15.75 3.89
N GLY A 171 -11.40 14.54 4.37
CA GLY A 171 -12.41 13.58 4.85
C GLY A 171 -13.08 13.95 6.18
N SER A 172 -12.61 15.01 6.86
CA SER A 172 -13.19 15.57 8.08
C SER A 172 -13.64 17.02 7.90
N ASP A 173 -13.46 17.57 6.70
CA ASP A 173 -13.75 18.95 6.35
C ASP A 173 -15.16 19.05 5.77
N ASN A 174 -16.00 19.91 6.37
CA ASN A 174 -17.34 20.18 5.87
C ASN A 174 -17.37 21.18 4.70
N CYS A 175 -16.23 21.75 4.31
CA CYS A 175 -16.02 22.59 3.13
C CYS A 175 -14.69 22.31 2.44
N GLU A 176 -14.47 21.08 1.99
CA GLU A 176 -13.23 20.55 1.36
C GLU A 176 -12.46 21.48 0.39
N THR A 177 -13.08 22.49 -0.23
CA THR A 177 -12.43 23.40 -1.21
C THR A 177 -12.41 24.87 -0.78
N VAL A 178 -12.85 25.19 0.45
CA VAL A 178 -13.05 26.56 0.93
C VAL A 178 -12.62 26.66 2.39
N GLU A 179 -11.50 27.34 2.62
CA GLU A 179 -10.90 27.45 3.95
C GLU A 179 -11.92 27.86 5.04
N ASN A 180 -12.13 27.00 6.04
CA ASN A 180 -13.06 27.25 7.14
C ASN A 180 -12.64 26.50 8.42
N ILE A 181 -11.51 26.92 8.99
CA ILE A 181 -10.87 26.34 10.19
C ILE A 181 -11.83 26.09 11.37
N ASP A 182 -12.89 26.90 11.51
CA ASP A 182 -13.86 26.78 12.60
C ASP A 182 -14.94 25.69 12.37
N GLN A 183 -15.04 25.18 11.14
CA GLN A 183 -15.95 24.11 10.71
C GLN A 183 -17.39 24.40 11.14
N ARG A 184 -17.79 25.69 11.07
CA ARG A 184 -19.14 26.10 11.45
C ARG A 184 -20.15 25.50 10.48
N ASP A 185 -21.22 24.93 11.05
CA ASP A 185 -22.32 24.26 10.35
C ASP A 185 -23.56 24.44 11.25
N VAL A 186 -24.36 25.46 10.93
CA VAL A 186 -25.48 25.91 11.76
C VAL A 186 -26.62 24.90 11.77
N ASP A 187 -26.99 24.38 10.60
CA ASP A 187 -28.15 23.50 10.43
C ASP A 187 -27.83 22.01 10.60
N ARG A 188 -26.53 21.66 10.58
CA ARG A 188 -25.98 20.31 10.75
C ARG A 188 -26.33 19.34 9.63
N ASP A 189 -26.42 19.83 8.40
CA ASP A 189 -26.61 18.98 7.23
C ASP A 189 -25.30 18.33 6.74
N GLY A 190 -24.15 18.79 7.26
CA GLY A 190 -22.81 18.31 6.95
C GLY A 190 -22.06 19.12 5.91
N ILE A 191 -22.66 20.20 5.38
CA ILE A 191 -22.01 21.24 4.58
C ILE A 191 -21.70 22.40 5.53
N GLY A 192 -20.48 22.92 5.50
CA GLY A 192 -20.11 24.04 6.35
C GLY A 192 -20.68 25.36 5.84
N ASP A 193 -20.93 26.31 6.74
CA ASP A 193 -21.49 27.63 6.40
C ASP A 193 -20.61 28.41 5.39
N ALA A 194 -19.33 28.07 5.27
CA ALA A 194 -18.42 28.71 4.31
C ALA A 194 -18.70 28.32 2.85
N CYS A 195 -19.34 27.16 2.64
CA CYS A 195 -19.63 26.58 1.34
C CYS A 195 -21.10 26.14 1.18
N ASP A 196 -21.95 26.49 2.16
CA ASP A 196 -23.40 26.34 2.08
C ASP A 196 -24.04 27.62 1.52
N ASP A 197 -25.03 27.44 0.64
CA ASP A 197 -25.84 28.53 0.07
C ASP A 197 -27.11 28.81 0.91
N ASN A 198 -27.38 28.01 1.95
CA ASN A 198 -28.54 28.06 2.83
C ASN A 198 -28.14 27.59 4.25
N SER A 199 -27.23 28.34 4.89
CA SER A 199 -26.51 27.93 6.11
C SER A 199 -27.40 27.54 7.29
N ASP A 200 -28.62 28.09 7.37
CA ASP A 200 -29.54 27.86 8.50
C ASP A 200 -30.63 26.81 8.24
N GLY A 201 -30.64 26.18 7.06
CA GLY A 201 -31.59 25.13 6.72
C GLY A 201 -33.03 25.63 6.51
N ASP A 202 -33.26 26.94 6.39
CA ASP A 202 -34.61 27.50 6.38
C ASP A 202 -35.28 27.51 5.01
N ASN A 203 -34.59 27.08 3.95
CA ASN A 203 -35.08 27.04 2.56
C ASN A 203 -35.24 28.46 1.96
N HIS A 204 -34.38 29.37 2.38
CA HIS A 204 -34.19 30.68 1.78
C HIS A 204 -32.68 30.94 1.62
N PRO A 205 -32.18 31.19 0.39
CA PRO A 205 -30.74 31.27 0.17
C PRO A 205 -30.09 32.44 0.91
N ASP A 206 -28.89 32.23 1.46
CA ASP A 206 -28.10 33.19 2.25
C ASP A 206 -27.99 34.56 1.57
N ALA A 207 -27.79 34.56 0.25
CA ALA A 207 -27.67 35.78 -0.54
C ALA A 207 -28.92 36.68 -0.52
N THR A 208 -30.07 36.14 -0.12
CA THR A 208 -31.34 36.84 -0.03
C THR A 208 -31.95 36.81 1.36
N ASP A 209 -31.33 36.10 2.30
CA ASP A 209 -31.80 35.92 3.67
C ASP A 209 -31.53 37.15 4.52
N ASN A 210 -32.54 37.62 5.26
CA ASN A 210 -32.36 38.71 6.21
C ASN A 210 -31.88 38.23 7.60
N CYS A 211 -31.77 36.91 7.82
CA CYS A 211 -31.02 36.25 8.87
C CYS A 211 -30.34 34.95 8.37
N PRO A 212 -29.25 35.04 7.57
CA PRO A 212 -28.63 33.86 6.91
C PRO A 212 -28.18 32.72 7.83
N TYR A 213 -28.09 32.97 9.14
CA TYR A 213 -27.61 32.00 10.13
C TYR A 213 -28.63 31.69 11.23
N ASP A 214 -29.86 32.18 11.10
CA ASP A 214 -30.92 31.97 12.08
C ASP A 214 -32.24 31.68 11.35
N PHE A 215 -32.69 30.42 11.44
CA PHE A 215 -33.94 29.97 10.84
C PHE A 215 -35.10 30.94 11.10
N ASN A 216 -35.62 31.59 10.06
CA ASN A 216 -36.54 32.71 10.25
C ASN A 216 -37.71 32.79 9.25
N GLN A 217 -38.11 31.68 8.62
CA GLN A 217 -39.35 31.65 7.84
C GLN A 217 -40.54 32.28 8.61
N PRO A 218 -41.20 33.34 8.07
CA PRO A 218 -41.22 33.76 6.68
C PRO A 218 -40.43 35.05 6.34
N GLN A 219 -39.19 35.23 6.80
CA GLN A 219 -38.35 36.41 6.49
C GLN A 219 -39.00 37.72 6.94
N LYS A 220 -39.45 37.78 8.21
CA LYS A 220 -40.05 39.00 8.75
C LYS A 220 -38.98 40.04 9.05
N ASP A 221 -39.29 41.29 8.76
CA ASP A 221 -38.47 42.47 9.02
C ASP A 221 -39.46 43.60 9.34
N PHE A 222 -39.64 43.88 10.63
CA PHE A 222 -40.70 44.75 11.13
C PHE A 222 -40.45 46.23 10.87
N ASP A 223 -39.20 46.69 10.97
CA ASP A 223 -38.84 48.09 10.79
C ASP A 223 -38.19 48.41 9.43
N GLY A 224 -37.90 47.38 8.63
CA GLY A 224 -37.49 47.50 7.24
C GLY A 224 -36.03 47.88 7.06
N ASP A 225 -35.17 47.54 8.01
CA ASP A 225 -33.75 47.88 7.97
C ASP A 225 -32.88 46.85 7.21
N GLY A 226 -33.46 45.70 6.87
CA GLY A 226 -32.81 44.60 6.14
C GLY A 226 -32.28 43.48 7.02
N VAL A 227 -32.41 43.58 8.35
CA VAL A 227 -32.13 42.51 9.31
C VAL A 227 -33.46 41.90 9.76
N GLY A 228 -33.56 40.58 9.80
CA GLY A 228 -34.81 39.91 10.14
C GLY A 228 -35.11 39.94 11.63
N ASP A 229 -36.41 39.95 12.00
CA ASP A 229 -36.90 40.04 13.38
C ASP A 229 -36.26 39.01 14.35
N VAL A 230 -35.77 37.87 13.82
CA VAL A 230 -35.18 36.78 14.61
C VAL A 230 -33.74 37.07 15.02
N CYS A 231 -32.98 37.76 14.17
CA CYS A 231 -31.56 38.08 14.36
C CYS A 231 -31.30 39.58 14.59
N ASP A 232 -32.36 40.40 14.65
CA ASP A 232 -32.29 41.83 14.92
C ASP A 232 -32.20 42.10 16.43
N ASN A 233 -31.14 42.78 16.87
CA ASN A 233 -30.93 43.20 18.25
C ASN A 233 -31.75 44.44 18.64
N CYS A 234 -32.46 45.07 17.71
CA CYS A 234 -33.46 46.11 17.93
C CYS A 234 -34.70 45.97 17.00
N PRO A 235 -35.55 44.92 17.15
CA PRO A 235 -36.65 44.53 16.22
C PRO A 235 -37.73 45.57 15.88
N ALA A 236 -37.67 46.77 16.45
CA ALA A 236 -38.63 47.84 16.24
C ALA A 236 -37.97 49.18 15.91
N THR A 237 -36.64 49.24 15.81
CA THR A 237 -35.88 50.46 15.58
C THR A 237 -34.71 50.19 14.62
N ALA A 238 -34.92 50.55 13.35
CA ALA A 238 -33.96 50.30 12.27
C ALA A 238 -32.50 50.62 12.62
N ASN A 239 -31.65 49.61 12.52
CA ASN A 239 -30.21 49.62 12.77
C ASN A 239 -29.51 48.47 12.02
N ALA A 240 -29.46 48.60 10.69
CA ALA A 240 -28.80 47.63 9.81
C ALA A 240 -27.32 47.33 10.15
N ASP A 241 -26.65 48.15 10.98
CA ASP A 241 -25.29 47.91 11.46
C ASP A 241 -25.21 47.01 12.70
N GLN A 242 -26.35 46.73 13.36
CA GLN A 242 -26.49 45.84 14.52
C GLN A 242 -25.46 46.14 15.63
N ALA A 243 -25.10 47.41 15.80
CA ALA A 243 -24.11 47.81 16.79
C ALA A 243 -24.60 47.46 18.21
N ASP A 244 -23.75 46.75 18.96
CA ASP A 244 -23.94 46.38 20.36
C ASP A 244 -22.60 46.59 21.09
N ALA A 245 -22.41 47.77 21.67
CA ALA A 245 -21.13 48.20 22.22
C ALA A 245 -20.76 47.52 23.54
N ASP A 246 -21.74 47.05 24.30
CA ASP A 246 -21.53 46.42 25.61
C ASP A 246 -21.69 44.89 25.60
N GLY A 247 -22.18 44.33 24.49
CA GLY A 247 -22.27 42.91 24.21
C GLY A 247 -23.40 42.22 24.97
N ASP A 248 -24.44 42.94 25.36
CA ASP A 248 -25.57 42.40 26.13
C ASP A 248 -26.68 41.79 25.26
N GLY A 249 -26.59 41.95 23.93
CA GLY A 249 -27.54 41.46 22.94
C GLY A 249 -28.67 42.45 22.61
N VAL A 250 -28.65 43.66 23.17
CA VAL A 250 -29.52 44.78 22.81
C VAL A 250 -28.72 45.79 22.01
N GLY A 251 -29.24 46.24 20.86
CA GLY A 251 -28.51 47.20 20.04
C GLY A 251 -28.44 48.60 20.64
N ASP A 252 -27.35 49.33 20.32
CA ASP A 252 -27.05 50.69 20.79
C ASP A 252 -28.20 51.69 20.56
N VAL A 253 -29.05 51.44 19.56
CA VAL A 253 -30.16 52.34 19.20
C VAL A 253 -31.41 52.15 20.07
N CYS A 254 -31.52 51.03 20.78
CA CYS A 254 -32.70 50.67 21.57
C CYS A 254 -32.44 50.42 23.06
N GLU A 255 -31.22 50.69 23.55
CA GLU A 255 -30.86 50.80 24.97
C GLU A 255 -31.65 51.88 25.77
#